data_AF-A0AA43T6E3-F1
#
_entry.id   AF-A0AA43T6E3-F1
#
_cell.length_a   1.000
_cell.length_b   1.000
_cell.length_c   1.000
_cell.angle_alpha   90.00
_cell.angle_beta   90.00
_cell.angle_gamma   90.00
#
_symmetry.space_group_name_H-M   'P 1'
#
loop_
_entity.id
_entity.type
_entity.pdbx_description
1 polymer ?
#
loop_
_entity_poly.entity_id
_entity_poly.type
_entity_poly.pdbx_seq_one_letter_code
_entity_poly.pdbx_strand_id
1 'polypeptide(L)'
;ASVEKGCFGFYEVKSCMADFTSGNGLTFYGDRNYLVCTKELCDEIVWQKMVPPRVNAILTPDSTGSKLILGHVQSNHDLSYRRRPASEILWAMVKANGKRTN
;
A
#
# COMPACT_ATOMS: atom_id res chain seq x y z
N ALA A 1 10.20 21.30 15.76
CA ALA A 1 9.83 20.54 14.55
C ALA A 1 8.35 20.20 14.63
N SER A 2 7.47 21.08 14.15
CA SER A 2 6.02 20.88 14.29
C SER A 2 5.28 21.68 13.23
N VAL A 3 4.90 21.05 12.13
CA VAL A 3 3.82 21.53 11.26
C VAL A 3 3.26 20.47 10.29
N GLU A 4 3.74 19.23 10.28
CA GLU A 4 3.13 18.19 9.43
C GLU A 4 2.27 17.25 10.28
N LYS A 5 1.03 17.67 10.58
CA LYS A 5 0.03 16.85 11.30
C LYS A 5 -0.76 15.88 10.40
N GLY A 6 -0.41 15.76 9.13
CA GLY A 6 -1.08 14.85 8.19
C GLY A 6 -0.50 13.45 8.24
N CYS A 7 -1.32 12.41 8.07
CA CYS A 7 -0.91 11.02 7.85
C CYS A 7 -1.24 10.64 6.40
N PHE A 8 -0.30 10.07 5.65
CA PHE A 8 -0.55 9.56 4.30
C PHE A 8 -0.62 8.04 4.32
N GLY A 9 -1.80 7.52 3.99
CA GLY A 9 -2.03 6.12 3.69
C GLY A 9 -1.95 5.87 2.18
N PHE A 10 -1.10 4.94 1.76
CA PHE A 10 -1.04 4.48 0.38
C PHE A 10 -1.63 3.08 0.28
N TYR A 11 -2.45 2.89 -0.73
CA TYR A 11 -3.12 1.62 -1.01
C TYR A 11 -2.75 1.20 -2.42
N GLU A 12 -2.04 0.09 -2.53
CA GLU A 12 -1.67 -0.48 -3.81
C GLU A 12 -2.53 -1.70 -4.09
N VAL A 13 -3.37 -1.61 -5.11
CA VAL A 13 -4.29 -2.69 -5.47
C VAL A 13 -3.60 -3.62 -6.47
N LYS A 14 -3.56 -4.91 -6.14
CA LYS A 14 -3.03 -5.98 -6.98
C LYS A 14 -4.08 -7.07 -7.17
N SER A 15 -4.48 -7.33 -8.41
CA SER A 15 -5.56 -8.28 -8.71
C SER A 15 -5.11 -9.73 -8.84
N CYS A 16 -3.82 -9.97 -9.13
CA CYS A 16 -3.27 -11.31 -9.33
C CYS A 16 -1.76 -11.35 -9.08
N MET A 17 -1.19 -12.56 -9.01
CA MET A 17 0.27 -12.76 -8.82
C MET A 17 1.09 -12.16 -9.97
N ALA A 18 0.57 -12.18 -11.21
CA ALA A 18 1.23 -11.54 -12.34
C ALA A 18 1.30 -10.02 -12.19
N ASP A 19 0.25 -9.38 -11.67
CA ASP A 19 0.25 -7.94 -11.37
C ASP A 19 1.19 -7.62 -10.20
N PHE A 20 1.24 -8.49 -9.19
CA PHE A 20 2.16 -8.38 -8.06
C PHE A 20 3.63 -8.47 -8.50
N THR A 21 3.97 -9.41 -9.38
CA THR A 21 5.34 -9.63 -9.88
C THR A 21 5.71 -8.77 -11.09
N SER A 22 4.79 -7.96 -11.61
CA SER A 22 5.00 -7.12 -12.79
C SER A 22 6.12 -6.07 -12.64
N GLY A 23 6.63 -5.85 -11.43
CA GLY A 23 7.64 -4.82 -11.14
C GLY A 23 7.10 -3.39 -11.19
N ASN A 24 5.82 -3.20 -11.53
CA ASN A 24 5.15 -1.92 -11.56
C ASN A 24 4.47 -1.66 -10.22
N GLY A 25 5.00 -0.74 -9.42
CA GLY A 25 4.44 -0.34 -8.14
C GLY A 25 5.41 -0.49 -6.96
N LEU A 26 4.87 -0.49 -5.74
CA LEU A 26 5.59 -0.46 -4.46
C LEU A 26 6.56 0.73 -4.30
N THR A 27 6.35 1.79 -5.09
CA THR A 27 7.17 2.99 -5.12
C THR A 27 6.73 4.03 -4.10
N PHE A 28 5.67 3.75 -3.34
CA PHE A 28 5.07 4.70 -2.42
C PHE A 28 5.58 4.53 -0.99
N TYR A 29 6.03 5.65 -0.43
CA TYR A 29 6.67 5.76 0.87
C TYR A 29 5.82 6.70 1.72
N GLY A 30 4.71 6.18 2.26
CA GLY A 30 3.86 6.91 3.19
C GLY A 30 4.10 6.54 4.64
N ASP A 31 3.25 7.08 5.51
CA ASP A 31 3.24 6.70 6.92
C ASP A 31 2.62 5.32 7.11
N ARG A 32 1.66 4.98 6.25
CA ARG A 32 1.06 3.66 6.20
C ARG A 32 0.96 3.21 4.76
N ASN A 33 1.52 2.06 4.46
CA ASN A 33 1.53 1.42 3.15
C ASN A 33 0.75 0.11 3.22
N TYR A 34 -0.26 -0.03 2.37
CA TYR A 34 -1.13 -1.20 2.34
C TYR A 34 -1.11 -1.85 0.96
N LEU A 35 -0.95 -3.16 0.94
CA LEU A 35 -1.20 -3.96 -0.26
C LEU A 35 -2.65 -4.44 -0.21
N VAL A 36 -3.44 -4.17 -1.24
CA VAL A 36 -4.83 -4.61 -1.35
C VAL A 36 -4.89 -5.71 -2.41
N CYS A 37 -5.33 -6.91 -2.04
CA CYS A 37 -5.45 -8.02 -2.97
C CYS A 37 -6.64 -8.93 -2.66
N THR A 38 -6.94 -9.88 -3.53
CA THR A 38 -7.92 -10.93 -3.24
C THR A 38 -7.41 -11.83 -2.11
N LYS A 39 -8.33 -12.54 -1.45
CA LYS A 39 -7.97 -13.43 -0.34
C LYS A 39 -7.01 -14.53 -0.79
N GLU A 40 -7.27 -15.11 -1.95
CA GLU A 40 -6.47 -16.17 -2.55
C GLU A 40 -5.04 -15.70 -2.81
N LEU A 41 -4.87 -14.47 -3.31
CA LEU A 41 -3.56 -13.88 -3.54
C LEU A 41 -2.84 -13.55 -2.23
N CYS A 42 -3.57 -13.08 -1.21
CA CYS A 42 -3.00 -12.83 0.11
C CYS A 42 -2.43 -14.13 0.72
N ASP A 43 -3.22 -15.21 0.68
CA ASP A 43 -2.81 -16.52 1.20
C ASP A 43 -1.56 -17.04 0.45
N GLU A 44 -1.52 -16.88 -0.87
CA GLU A 44 -0.36 -17.26 -1.69
C GLU A 44 0.90 -16.45 -1.35
N ILE A 45 0.80 -15.12 -1.24
CA ILE A 45 1.92 -14.23 -0.89
C ILE A 45 2.50 -14.58 0.49
N VAL A 46 1.61 -14.81 1.47
CA VAL A 46 2.02 -15.16 2.83
C VAL A 46 2.66 -16.55 2.87
N TRP A 47 2.06 -17.52 2.20
CA TRP A 47 2.59 -18.89 2.10
C TRP A 47 3.98 -18.92 1.46
N GLN A 48 4.17 -18.19 0.36
CA GLN A 48 5.45 -18.10 -0.35
C GLN A 48 6.46 -17.17 0.34
N LYS A 49 6.09 -16.53 1.46
CA LYS A 49 6.91 -15.54 2.19
C LYS A 49 7.37 -14.37 1.30
N MET A 50 6.55 -14.00 0.33
CA MET A 50 6.83 -12.92 -0.63
C MET A 50 6.30 -11.56 -0.17
N VAL A 51 6.02 -11.41 1.13
CA VAL A 51 5.47 -10.17 1.68
C VAL A 51 6.48 -9.02 1.49
N PRO A 52 6.12 -7.90 0.84
CA PRO A 52 7.07 -6.81 0.58
C PRO A 52 7.57 -6.14 1.85
N PRO A 53 8.87 -5.83 2.01
CA PRO A 53 9.47 -5.35 3.26
C PRO A 53 9.07 -3.94 3.71
N ARG A 54 8.22 -3.23 2.95
CA ARG A 54 7.79 -1.84 3.18
C ARG A 54 6.27 -1.66 3.15
N VAL A 55 5.57 -2.74 3.49
CA VAL A 55 4.11 -2.77 3.60
C VAL A 55 3.77 -2.96 5.07
N ASN A 56 2.84 -2.18 5.60
CA ASN A 56 2.42 -2.30 6.99
C ASN A 56 1.45 -3.47 7.15
N ALA A 57 0.51 -3.63 6.21
CA ALA A 57 -0.42 -4.74 6.18
C ALA A 57 -0.93 -5.05 4.77
N ILE A 58 -1.38 -6.29 4.58
CA ILE A 58 -2.14 -6.73 3.41
C ILE A 58 -3.63 -6.69 3.78
N LEU A 59 -4.42 -6.02 2.96
CA LEU A 59 -5.86 -5.89 3.10
C LEU A 59 -6.54 -6.71 2.01
N THR A 60 -7.63 -7.37 2.37
CA THR A 60 -8.44 -8.17 1.44
C THR A 60 -9.88 -7.68 1.47
N PRO A 61 -10.62 -7.72 0.35
CA PRO A 61 -12.03 -7.42 0.38
C PRO A 61 -12.79 -8.50 1.16
N ASP A 62 -13.84 -8.10 1.87
CA ASP A 62 -14.80 -9.05 2.44
C ASP A 62 -15.51 -9.85 1.33
N SER A 63 -16.13 -10.96 1.71
CA SER A 63 -16.99 -11.81 0.86
C SER A 63 -18.03 -11.04 0.03
N THR A 64 -18.47 -9.88 0.50
CA THR A 64 -19.43 -8.98 -0.16
C THR A 64 -18.78 -7.87 -1.00
N GLY A 65 -17.46 -7.73 -0.97
CA GLY A 65 -16.72 -6.64 -1.60
C GLY A 65 -16.97 -5.25 -0.99
N SER A 66 -17.74 -5.15 0.08
CA SER A 66 -18.21 -3.86 0.62
C SER A 66 -17.22 -3.18 1.55
N LYS A 67 -16.23 -3.91 2.08
CA LYS A 67 -15.21 -3.40 3.00
C LYS A 67 -13.89 -4.14 2.81
N LEU A 68 -12.79 -3.47 3.16
CA LEU A 68 -11.48 -4.11 3.28
C LEU A 68 -11.30 -4.63 4.72
N ILE A 69 -10.92 -5.89 4.84
CA ILE A 69 -10.55 -6.56 6.08
C ILE A 69 -9.05 -6.79 6.12
N LEU A 70 -8.53 -7.00 7.32
CA LEU A 70 -7.11 -7.25 7.55
C LEU A 70 -6.78 -8.71 7.18
N GLY A 71 -6.02 -8.91 6.10
CA GLY A 71 -5.59 -10.23 5.66
C GLY A 71 -4.30 -10.68 6.34
N HIS A 72 -3.31 -9.79 6.40
CA HIS A 72 -2.02 -10.07 7.05
C HIS A 72 -1.40 -8.78 7.60
N VAL A 73 -0.78 -8.86 8.77
CA VAL A 73 -0.08 -7.73 9.41
C VAL A 73 1.39 -8.06 9.54
N GLN A 74 2.26 -7.15 9.12
CA GLN A 74 3.69 -7.31 9.35
C GLN A 74 4.07 -6.92 10.78
N SER A 75 5.12 -7.54 11.30
CA SER A 75 5.67 -7.23 12.62
C SER A 75 6.01 -5.74 12.77
N ASN A 76 6.41 -5.09 11.67
CA ASN A 76 6.80 -3.68 11.62
C ASN A 76 5.68 -2.73 11.18
N HIS A 77 4.42 -3.11 11.39
CA HIS A 77 3.25 -2.36 10.91
C HIS A 77 3.11 -0.91 11.43
N ASP A 78 3.78 -0.54 12.51
CA ASP A 78 3.75 0.83 13.05
C ASP A 78 4.85 1.73 12.47
N LEU A 79 5.75 1.21 11.64
CA LEU A 79 6.81 2.01 11.03
C LEU A 79 6.23 2.92 9.94
N SER A 80 6.55 4.22 10.05
CA SER A 80 6.40 5.15 8.92
C SER A 80 7.56 4.95 7.96
N TYR A 81 7.23 4.83 6.68
CA TYR A 81 8.21 4.79 5.60
C TYR A 81 8.32 6.14 4.89
N ARG A 82 7.66 7.20 5.40
CA ARG A 82 7.59 8.51 4.76
C ARG A 82 8.99 9.09 4.53
N ARG A 83 9.29 9.45 3.28
CA ARG A 83 10.56 10.07 2.88
C ARG A 83 10.44 11.52 2.40
N ARG A 84 9.22 11.94 2.05
CA ARG A 84 8.92 13.25 1.47
C ARG A 84 8.03 14.04 2.43
N PRO A 85 8.19 15.37 2.55
CA PRO A 85 7.27 16.20 3.31
C PRO A 85 5.86 16.17 2.69
N ALA A 86 4.86 16.46 3.50
CA ALA A 86 3.45 16.48 3.14
C ALA A 86 3.18 17.42 1.97
N SER A 87 3.81 18.59 1.94
CA SER A 87 3.69 19.55 0.84
C SER A 87 4.12 18.93 -0.50
N GLU A 88 5.18 18.13 -0.51
CA GLU A 88 5.70 17.49 -1.71
C GLU A 88 4.82 16.30 -2.17
N ILE A 89 4.28 15.55 -1.21
CA ILE A 89 3.30 14.47 -1.49
C ILE A 89 2.02 15.06 -2.07
N LEU A 90 1.46 16.10 -1.44
CA LEU A 90 0.26 16.79 -1.92
C LEU A 90 0.49 17.40 -3.30
N TRP A 91 1.65 18.03 -3.51
CA TRP A 91 2.02 18.57 -4.81
C TRP A 91 2.10 17.49 -5.89
N ALA A 92 2.68 16.32 -5.57
CA ALA A 92 2.72 15.18 -6.49
C ALA A 92 1.32 14.67 -6.85
N MET A 93 0.41 14.61 -5.87
CA MET A 93 -1.00 14.23 -6.11
C MET A 93 -1.71 15.23 -7.03
N VAL A 94 -1.53 16.54 -6.78
CA VAL A 94 -2.11 17.60 -7.62
C VAL A 94 -1.51 17.57 -9.02
N LYS A 95 -0.19 17.40 -9.16
CA LYS A 95 0.49 17.28 -10.46
C LYS A 95 0.05 16.05 -11.24
N ALA A 96 -0.16 14.92 -10.56
CA ALA A 96 -0.69 13.72 -11.20
C ALA A 96 -2.06 14.01 -11.81
N ASN A 97 -2.85 14.92 -11.22
CA ASN A 97 -4.16 15.37 -11.74
C ASN A 97 -5.08 14.18 -12.11
N GLY A 98 -5.02 13.11 -11.32
CA GLY A 98 -5.72 11.84 -11.59
C GLY A 98 -5.21 11.05 -12.80
N LYS A 99 -4.18 11.54 -13.51
CA LYS A 99 -3.50 10.81 -14.59
C LYS A 99 -2.47 9.87 -14.00
N ARG A 100 -2.49 8.60 -14.44
CA ARG A 100 -1.44 7.62 -14.11
C ARG A 100 -0.13 8.15 -14.68
N THR A 101 0.87 8.35 -13.82
CA THR A 101 2.25 8.49 -14.27
C THR A 101 2.73 7.10 -14.65
N ASN A 102 3.00 6.89 -15.94
CA ASN A 102 3.63 5.67 -16.46
C ASN A 102 5.07 5.55 -15.97
#